data_AF-A0A8R2D7B5-F1
#
_entry.id   AF-A0A8R2D7B5-F1
#
_cell.length_a   1.000
_cell.length_b   1.000
_cell.length_c   1.000
_cell.angle_alpha   90.00
_cell.angle_beta   90.00
_cell.angle_gamma   90.00
#
_symmetry.space_group_name_H-M   'P 1'
#
loop_
_entity.id
_entity.type
_entity.pdbx_description
1 polymer ?
#
loop_
_entity_poly.entity_id
_entity_poly.type
_entity_poly.pdbx_seq_one_letter_code
_entity_poly.pdbx_strand_id
1 'polypeptide(L)'
;MVTKENVQGLLPAANLLQLDFVNGACIEFLQKQLNASNCLGIRAFARLHNCTELLSSSETFIKKQFLEVVNSDEFLSLSSDDVVKIISFNDLAVPYEEKVSKLQYL
;
A
#
# COMPACT_ATOMS: atom_id res chain seq x y z
N MET A 1 -12.38 18.78 7.37
CA MET A 1 -11.66 18.36 6.14
C MET A 1 -10.55 17.40 6.53
N VAL A 2 -10.39 16.28 5.84
CA VAL A 2 -9.27 15.35 6.04
C VAL A 2 -8.04 15.88 5.29
N THR A 3 -6.88 15.80 5.92
CA THR A 3 -5.59 16.32 5.43
C THR A 3 -4.49 15.30 5.69
N LYS A 4 -3.30 15.49 5.10
CA LYS A 4 -2.17 14.56 5.29
C LYS A 4 -1.72 14.53 6.75
N GLU A 5 -1.82 15.66 7.43
CA GLU A 5 -1.37 15.86 8.81
C GLU A 5 -2.30 15.21 9.82
N ASN A 6 -3.62 15.19 9.54
CA ASN A 6 -4.60 14.67 10.49
C ASN A 6 -5.03 13.22 10.20
N VAL A 7 -4.92 12.73 8.97
CA VAL A 7 -5.48 11.43 8.57
C VAL A 7 -4.87 10.25 9.34
N GLN A 8 -3.57 10.35 9.69
CA GLN A 8 -2.87 9.31 10.43
C GLN A 8 -3.37 9.16 11.87
N GLY A 9 -3.89 10.23 12.48
CA GLY A 9 -4.54 10.18 13.80
C GLY A 9 -6.05 9.95 13.72
N LEU A 10 -6.70 10.48 12.68
CA LEU A 10 -8.14 10.38 12.49
C LEU A 10 -8.58 8.95 12.14
N LEU A 11 -7.90 8.26 11.22
CA LEU A 11 -8.33 6.93 10.80
C LEU A 11 -8.33 5.92 11.95
N PRO A 12 -7.27 5.81 12.78
CA PRO A 12 -7.26 4.87 13.91
C PRO A 12 -8.31 5.23 14.96
N ALA A 13 -8.48 6.52 15.27
CA ALA A 13 -9.48 6.99 16.22
C ALA A 13 -10.91 6.71 15.73
N ALA A 14 -11.19 7.00 14.45
CA ALA A 14 -12.48 6.73 13.83
C ALA A 14 -12.78 5.23 13.79
N ASN A 15 -11.78 4.39 13.49
CA ASN A 15 -11.93 2.94 13.50
C ASN A 15 -12.21 2.40 14.91
N LEU A 16 -11.48 2.89 15.92
CA LEU A 16 -11.67 2.49 17.32
C LEU A 16 -13.04 2.90 17.86
N LEU A 17 -13.49 4.11 17.54
CA LEU A 17 -14.76 4.69 18.00
C LEU A 17 -15.96 4.32 17.11
N GLN A 18 -15.74 3.52 16.05
CA GLN A 18 -16.77 3.10 15.09
C GLN A 18 -17.50 4.29 14.45
N LEU A 19 -16.74 5.32 14.07
CA LEU A 19 -17.23 6.50 13.38
C LEU A 19 -17.17 6.28 11.86
N ASP A 20 -18.11 5.51 11.33
CA ASP A 20 -18.10 5.05 9.92
C ASP A 20 -17.96 6.19 8.91
N PHE A 21 -18.64 7.32 9.13
CA PHE A 21 -18.55 8.48 8.24
C PHE A 21 -17.14 9.08 8.20
N VAL A 22 -16.48 9.19 9.36
CA VAL A 22 -15.11 9.72 9.45
C VAL A 22 -14.11 8.72 8.88
N ASN A 23 -14.33 7.43 9.15
CA ASN A 23 -13.52 6.34 8.62
C ASN A 23 -13.55 6.34 7.09
N GLY A 24 -14.75 6.37 6.49
CA GLY A 24 -14.94 6.47 5.05
C GLY A 24 -14.26 7.69 4.43
N ALA A 25 -14.37 8.87 5.05
CA ALA A 25 -13.68 10.07 4.58
C ALA A 25 -12.14 9.95 4.63
N CYS A 26 -11.60 9.24 5.62
CA CYS A 26 -10.16 8.99 5.72
C CYS A 26 -9.69 7.98 4.66
N ILE A 27 -10.45 6.90 4.45
CA ILE A 27 -10.17 5.89 3.43
C ILE A 27 -10.19 6.53 2.04
N GLU A 28 -11.23 7.29 1.72
CA GLU A 28 -11.37 7.96 0.41
C GLU A 28 -10.20 8.93 0.17
N PHE A 29 -9.80 9.69 1.19
CA PHE A 29 -8.66 10.58 1.11
C PHE A 29 -7.37 9.81 0.81
N LEU A 30 -7.09 8.73 1.56
CA LEU A 30 -5.86 7.94 1.37
C LEU A 30 -5.84 7.21 0.03
N GLN A 31 -6.97 6.69 -0.43
CA GLN A 31 -7.11 6.08 -1.77
C GLN A 31 -6.75 7.10 -2.88
N LYS A 32 -7.21 8.35 -2.77
CA LYS A 32 -6.87 9.43 -3.72
C LYS A 32 -5.40 9.86 -3.68
N GLN A 33 -4.68 9.54 -2.61
CA GLN A 33 -3.26 9.90 -2.44
C GLN A 33 -2.30 8.76 -2.83
N LEU A 34 -2.79 7.57 -3.15
CA LEU A 34 -1.96 6.42 -3.54
C LEU A 34 -1.08 6.76 -4.74
N ASN A 35 0.22 6.52 -4.60
CA ASN A 35 1.23 6.58 -5.65
C ASN A 35 2.37 5.61 -5.34
N ALA A 36 3.30 5.42 -6.29
CA ALA A 36 4.39 4.46 -6.14
C ALA A 36 5.35 4.74 -4.97
N SER A 37 5.42 5.99 -4.51
CA SER A 37 6.32 6.41 -3.42
C SER A 37 5.70 6.31 -2.02
N ASN A 38 4.40 6.03 -1.90
CA ASN A 38 3.72 5.95 -0.60
C ASN A 38 2.80 4.73 -0.43
N CYS A 39 2.60 3.94 -1.48
CA CYS A 39 1.64 2.84 -1.45
C CYS A 39 2.01 1.73 -0.45
N LEU A 40 3.31 1.53 -0.17
CA LEU A 40 3.75 0.49 0.79
C LEU A 40 3.50 0.95 2.22
N GLY A 41 3.76 2.22 2.52
CA GLY A 41 3.47 2.85 3.80
C GLY A 41 1.97 2.91 4.07
N ILE A 42 1.15 3.29 3.07
CA ILE A 42 -0.31 3.26 3.18
C ILE A 42 -0.80 1.82 3.40
N ARG A 43 -0.23 0.83 2.72
CA ARG A 43 -0.55 -0.59 2.93
C ARG A 43 -0.22 -1.05 4.34
N ALA A 44 0.97 -0.73 4.84
CA ALA A 44 1.41 -1.08 6.20
C ALA A 44 0.50 -0.43 7.25
N PHE A 45 0.16 0.84 7.04
CA PHE A 45 -0.77 1.58 7.88
C PHE A 45 -2.18 0.94 7.90
N ALA A 46 -2.71 0.60 6.72
CA ALA A 46 -4.01 -0.07 6.60
C ALA A 46 -4.02 -1.41 7.34
N ARG A 47 -2.96 -2.20 7.20
CA ARG A 47 -2.78 -3.47 7.93
C ARG A 47 -2.74 -3.26 9.44
N LEU A 48 -1.95 -2.29 9.92
CA LEU A 48 -1.81 -1.99 11.35
C LEU A 48 -3.15 -1.67 12.02
N HIS A 49 -4.03 -0.99 11.28
CA HIS A 49 -5.34 -0.56 11.79
C HIS A 49 -6.50 -1.45 11.34
N ASN A 50 -6.23 -2.65 10.79
CA ASN A 50 -7.25 -3.57 10.28
C ASN A 50 -8.24 -2.93 9.29
N CYS A 51 -7.80 -1.93 8.53
CA CYS A 51 -8.60 -1.25 7.52
C CYS A 51 -8.55 -2.05 6.21
N THR A 52 -9.44 -3.03 6.08
CA THR A 52 -9.45 -4.00 4.98
C THR A 52 -9.67 -3.36 3.61
N GLU A 53 -10.52 -2.33 3.53
CA GLU A 53 -10.81 -1.62 2.28
C GLU A 53 -9.56 -0.89 1.74
N LEU A 54 -8.88 -0.14 2.61
CA LEU A 54 -7.66 0.57 2.24
C LEU A 54 -6.51 -0.41 1.94
N LEU A 55 -6.44 -1.52 2.69
CA LEU A 55 -5.48 -2.59 2.44
C LEU A 55 -5.68 -3.17 1.04
N SER A 56 -6.91 -3.55 0.67
CA SER A 56 -7.24 -4.06 -0.67
C SER A 56 -6.92 -3.05 -1.78
N SER A 57 -7.23 -1.77 -1.54
CA SER A 57 -6.97 -0.69 -2.49
C SER A 57 -5.47 -0.50 -2.74
N SER A 58 -4.67 -0.47 -1.67
CA SER A 58 -3.21 -0.34 -1.75
C SER A 58 -2.55 -1.55 -2.40
N GLU A 59 -2.99 -2.77 -2.09
CA GLU A 59 -2.47 -4.00 -2.73
C GLU A 59 -2.81 -4.07 -4.21
N THR A 60 -4.03 -3.67 -4.59
CA THR A 60 -4.43 -3.56 -6.00
C THR A 60 -3.56 -2.55 -6.75
N PHE A 61 -3.26 -1.41 -6.13
CA PHE A 61 -2.36 -0.42 -6.71
C PHE A 61 -0.95 -0.99 -6.90
N ILE A 62 -0.37 -1.59 -5.85
CA ILE A 62 0.97 -2.20 -5.88
C ILE A 62 1.07 -3.23 -7.00
N LYS A 63 0.06 -4.10 -7.15
CA LYS A 63 0.03 -5.11 -8.21
C LYS A 63 0.05 -4.47 -9.60
N LYS A 64 -0.77 -3.43 -9.82
CA LYS A 64 -0.91 -2.76 -11.12
C LYS A 64 0.30 -1.91 -11.50
N GLN A 65 0.90 -1.23 -10.53
CA GLN A 65 2.03 -0.31 -10.73
C GLN A 65 3.35 -0.89 -10.23
N PHE A 66 3.46 -2.22 -10.15
CA PHE A 66 4.58 -2.89 -9.51
C PHE A 66 5.95 -2.44 -10.05
N LEU A 67 6.06 -2.25 -11.37
CA LEU A 67 7.29 -1.76 -12.00
C LEU A 67 7.71 -0.35 -11.56
N GLU A 68 6.75 0.53 -11.26
CA GLU A 68 7.04 1.85 -10.71
C GLU A 68 7.41 1.74 -9.23
N VAL A 69 6.68 0.90 -8.48
CA VAL A 69 6.88 0.66 -7.05
C VAL A 69 8.27 0.11 -6.75
N VAL A 70 8.79 -0.85 -7.55
CA VAL A 70 10.14 -1.41 -7.30
C VAL A 70 11.28 -0.40 -7.48
N ASN A 71 11.01 0.72 -8.16
CA ASN A 71 11.98 1.79 -8.36
C ASN A 71 11.82 2.91 -7.30
N SER A 72 10.85 2.82 -6.39
CA SER A 72 10.68 3.84 -5.36
C SER A 72 11.64 3.63 -4.19
N ASP A 73 12.08 4.74 -3.58
CA ASP A 73 12.94 4.71 -2.39
C ASP A 73 12.28 3.91 -1.24
N GLU A 74 10.95 3.96 -1.17
CA GLU A 74 10.15 3.20 -0.20
C GLU A 74 10.37 1.70 -0.36
N PHE A 75 10.36 1.17 -1.60
CA PHE A 75 10.63 -0.25 -1.86
C PHE A 75 12.09 -0.61 -1.60
N LEU A 76 13.03 0.22 -2.03
CA LEU A 76 14.48 -0.02 -1.84
C LEU A 76 14.89 -0.01 -0.36
N SER A 77 14.09 0.61 0.51
CA SER A 77 14.29 0.63 1.96
C SER A 77 13.70 -0.58 2.70
N LEU A 78 12.98 -1.47 2.02
CA LEU A 78 12.34 -2.63 2.65
C LEU A 78 13.34 -3.68 3.14
N SER A 79 12.94 -4.40 4.19
CA SER A 79 13.63 -5.62 4.61
C SER A 79 13.49 -6.72 3.55
N SER A 80 14.42 -7.69 3.54
CA SER A 80 14.33 -8.86 2.66
C SER A 80 13.00 -9.60 2.82
N ASP A 81 12.51 -9.73 4.05
CA ASP A 81 11.25 -10.42 4.35
C ASP A 81 10.05 -9.69 3.76
N ASP A 82 10.06 -8.36 3.76
CA ASP A 82 8.98 -7.57 3.19
C ASP A 82 9.03 -7.54 1.67
N VAL A 83 10.23 -7.52 1.07
CA VAL A 83 10.39 -7.71 -0.37
C VAL A 83 9.77 -9.05 -0.79
N VAL A 84 10.11 -10.15 -0.11
CA VAL A 84 9.54 -11.48 -0.41
C VAL A 84 8.02 -11.45 -0.38
N LYS A 85 7.40 -10.81 0.63
CA LYS A 85 5.94 -10.70 0.71
C LYS A 85 5.32 -9.94 -0.47
N ILE A 86 5.98 -8.88 -0.94
CA ILE A 86 5.46 -8.07 -2.05
C ILE A 86 5.63 -8.80 -3.39
N ILE A 87 6.80 -9.40 -3.64
CA ILE A 87 7.06 -10.12 -4.91
C ILE A 87 6.28 -11.43 -5.03
N SER A 88 5.81 -11.97 -3.90
CA SER A 88 4.99 -13.21 -3.84
C SER A 88 3.51 -12.99 -4.17
N PHE A 89 3.10 -11.79 -4.60
CA PHE A 89 1.74 -11.56 -5.08
C PHE A 89 1.49 -12.31 -6.40
N ASN A 90 0.44 -13.12 -6.45
CA ASN A 90 0.10 -13.96 -7.61
C ASN A 90 -0.20 -13.14 -8.89
N ASP A 91 -0.57 -11.87 -8.78
CA ASP A 91 -1.09 -11.05 -9.88
C ASP A 91 -0.29 -9.75 -10.10
N LEU A 92 1.03 -9.77 -9.91
CA LEU A 92 1.86 -8.63 -10.24
C LEU A 92 1.86 -8.38 -11.76
N ALA A 93 1.62 -7.13 -12.16
CA ALA A 93 1.68 -6.69 -13.54
C ALA A 93 3.14 -6.54 -13.99
N VAL A 94 3.80 -7.68 -14.20
CA VAL A 94 5.18 -7.76 -14.73
C VAL A 94 5.13 -8.38 -16.12
N PRO A 95 5.77 -7.78 -17.14
CA PRO A 95 6.00 -8.44 -18.42
C PRO A 95 6.68 -9.80 -18.20
N TYR A 96 6.25 -10.82 -18.96
CA TYR A 96 6.71 -12.20 -18.79
C TYR A 96 8.26 -12.34 -18.83
N GLU A 97 8.94 -11.51 -19.62
CA GLU A 97 10.41 -11.52 -19.78
C GLU A 97 11.16 -10.95 -18.56
N GLU A 98 10.59 -9.98 -17.83
CA GLU A 98 11.21 -9.44 -16.61
C GLU A 98 10.96 -10.30 -15.37
N LYS A 99 9.86 -11.06 -15.35
CA LYS A 99 9.54 -11.98 -14.25
C LYS A 99 10.62 -13.05 -14.10
N VAL A 100 11.20 -13.51 -15.20
CA VAL A 100 12.28 -14.51 -15.21
C VAL A 100 13.63 -13.88 -14.85
N SER A 101 13.92 -12.67 -15.35
CA SER A 101 15.24 -12.05 -15.14
C SER A 101 15.47 -11.57 -13.69
N LYS A 102 14.45 -11.05 -13.00
CA LYS A 102 14.63 -10.54 -11.61
C LYS A 102 14.60 -11.64 -10.54
N LEU A 103 13.92 -12.76 -10.78
CA LEU A 103 13.89 -13.91 -9.86
C LEU A 103 15.16 -14.78 -9.93
N GLN A 104 15.99 -14.60 -10.96
CA GLN A 104 17.22 -15.38 -11.13
C GLN A 104 18.44 -14.80 -10.39
N TYR A 105 18.29 -13.60 -9.80
CA TYR A 105 19.32 -12.88 -9.04
C TYR A 105 18.93 -12.57 -7.58
N LEU A 106 17.82 -13.16 -7.10
CA LEU A 106 17.43 -13.23 -5.69
C LEU A 106 17.55 -14.68 -5.20
#